data_AF-A0AAV0WPR9-F1
#
_entry.id   AF-A0AAV0WPR9-F1
#
_cell.length_a   1.000
_cell.length_b   1.000
_cell.length_c   1.000
_cell.angle_alpha   90.00
_cell.angle_beta   90.00
_cell.angle_gamma   90.00
#
_symmetry.space_group_name_H-M   'P 1'
#
loop_
_entity.id
_entity.type
_entity.pdbx_description
1 polymer ?
#
loop_
_entity_poly.entity_id
_entity_poly.type
_entity_poly.pdbx_seq_one_letter_code
_entity_poly.pdbx_strand_id
1 'polypeptide(L)'
;MHGIKFSKLIGDGDSRVTKRLPEILPYGQAIRVEKIECRNYLLRNYSQKMMSLTKRTEFPIEIRKKIVNNIIRMRTDITCAIKFRKAEDKHLHQKIAGLRFDIANAPNHRIFDYHENCSTYFCDKKSIQLNDQIKKLAIS
;
A
#
# COMPACT_ATOMS: atom_id res chain seq x y z
N MET A 1 14.71 -31.70 -15.13
CA MET A 1 13.43 -31.39 -14.47
C MET A 1 12.36 -31.29 -15.54
N HIS A 2 11.60 -32.37 -15.78
CA HIS A 2 10.54 -32.39 -16.79
C HIS A 2 9.18 -32.44 -16.08
N GLY A 3 8.17 -31.71 -16.59
CA GLY A 3 6.80 -31.76 -16.07
C GLY A 3 6.39 -30.64 -15.08
N ILE A 4 7.28 -29.71 -14.73
CA ILE A 4 6.93 -28.57 -13.88
C ILE A 4 6.23 -27.51 -14.74
N LYS A 5 5.01 -27.12 -14.35
CA LYS A 5 4.28 -26.03 -15.03
C LYS A 5 4.49 -24.68 -14.35
N PHE A 6 4.61 -24.67 -13.03
CA PHE A 6 4.82 -23.45 -12.23
C PHE A 6 5.37 -23.79 -10.85
N SER A 7 6.25 -22.94 -10.31
CA SER A 7 6.72 -23.02 -8.91
C SER A 7 6.11 -21.95 -8.02
N LYS A 8 5.48 -20.94 -8.62
CA LYS A 8 4.86 -19.79 -7.94
C LYS A 8 3.44 -19.60 -8.42
N LEU A 9 2.53 -19.33 -7.50
CA LEU A 9 1.13 -19.02 -7.77
C LEU A 9 0.80 -17.64 -7.20
N ILE A 10 0.37 -16.72 -8.05
CA ILE A 10 -0.11 -15.41 -7.63
C ILE A 10 -1.62 -15.51 -7.39
N GLY A 11 -2.05 -15.31 -6.16
CA GLY A 11 -3.45 -15.48 -5.75
C GLY A 11 -3.98 -14.33 -4.90
N ASP A 12 -5.29 -14.21 -4.84
CA ASP A 12 -6.00 -13.31 -3.93
C ASP A 12 -6.51 -14.12 -2.74
N GLY A 13 -6.11 -13.76 -1.51
CA GLY A 13 -6.71 -14.25 -0.28
C GLY A 13 -6.72 -15.78 -0.13
N ASP A 14 -7.34 -16.25 0.94
CA ASP A 14 -7.21 -17.64 1.38
C ASP A 14 -8.14 -18.58 0.59
N SER A 15 -7.77 -18.92 -0.64
CA SER A 15 -8.54 -19.87 -1.45
C SER A 15 -8.40 -21.30 -0.90
N ARG A 16 -9.48 -22.08 -0.91
CA ARG A 16 -9.44 -23.52 -0.57
C ARG A 16 -8.43 -24.28 -1.44
N VAL A 17 -8.20 -23.82 -2.67
CA VAL A 17 -7.22 -24.37 -3.61
C VAL A 17 -5.79 -24.15 -3.10
N THR A 18 -5.46 -22.94 -2.64
CA THR A 18 -4.12 -22.64 -2.12
C THR A 18 -3.81 -23.36 -0.81
N LYS A 19 -4.82 -23.61 0.04
CA LYS A 19 -4.66 -24.37 1.28
C LYS A 19 -4.28 -25.82 1.06
N ARG A 20 -4.73 -26.39 -0.07
CA ARG A 20 -4.47 -27.78 -0.42
C ARG A 20 -3.12 -27.98 -1.11
N LEU A 21 -2.47 -26.93 -1.61
CA LEU A 21 -1.16 -27.03 -2.30
C LEU A 21 -0.08 -27.77 -1.49
N PRO A 22 0.06 -27.55 -0.16
CA PRO A 22 1.01 -28.29 0.66
C PRO A 22 0.65 -29.78 0.82
N GLU A 23 -0.63 -30.14 0.69
CA GLU A 23 -1.12 -31.52 0.81
C GLU A 23 -0.94 -32.28 -0.51
N ILE A 24 -1.35 -31.67 -1.62
CA ILE A 24 -1.40 -32.35 -2.92
C ILE A 24 -0.02 -32.47 -3.59
N LEU A 25 0.96 -31.64 -3.17
CA LEU A 25 2.35 -31.65 -3.66
C LEU A 25 2.46 -31.99 -5.16
N PRO A 26 1.97 -31.11 -6.06
CA PRO A 26 1.75 -31.46 -7.46
C PRO A 26 3.02 -31.86 -8.23
N TYR A 27 4.19 -31.58 -7.67
CA TYR A 27 5.50 -31.93 -8.22
C TYR A 27 6.34 -32.75 -7.22
N GLY A 28 5.70 -33.39 -6.25
CA GLY A 28 6.35 -34.13 -5.17
C GLY A 28 7.00 -33.25 -4.09
N GLN A 29 7.68 -33.88 -3.15
CA GLN A 29 8.30 -33.20 -1.99
C GLN A 29 9.48 -32.29 -2.38
N ALA A 30 10.12 -32.56 -3.53
CA ALA A 30 11.26 -31.81 -4.01
C ALA A 30 10.92 -30.37 -4.43
N ILE A 31 9.66 -30.09 -4.80
CA ILE A 31 9.24 -28.78 -5.30
C ILE A 31 7.90 -28.39 -4.69
N ARG A 32 7.96 -27.44 -3.76
CA ARG A 32 6.75 -26.82 -3.19
C ARG A 32 6.34 -25.63 -4.04
N VAL A 33 5.04 -25.56 -4.36
CA VAL A 33 4.45 -24.37 -4.98
C VAL A 33 4.33 -23.27 -3.93
N GLU A 34 4.97 -22.14 -4.18
CA GLU A 34 4.88 -20.96 -3.33
C GLU A 34 3.67 -20.11 -3.72
N LYS A 35 2.80 -19.80 -2.76
CA LYS A 35 1.74 -18.81 -2.94
C LYS A 35 2.30 -17.41 -2.68
N ILE A 36 2.09 -16.51 -3.63
CA ILE A 36 2.39 -15.08 -3.50
C ILE A 36 1.08 -14.31 -3.51
N GLU A 37 0.85 -13.48 -2.50
CA GLU A 37 -0.33 -12.62 -2.44
C GLU A 37 -0.31 -11.56 -3.54
N CYS A 38 -1.44 -11.37 -4.20
CA CYS A 38 -1.56 -10.40 -5.26
C CYS A 38 -1.55 -8.97 -4.69
N ARG A 39 -1.07 -8.01 -5.49
CA ARG A 39 -1.05 -6.58 -5.13
C ARG A 39 -2.42 -6.06 -4.71
N ASN A 40 -3.48 -6.48 -5.41
CA ASN A 40 -4.84 -6.01 -5.14
C ASN A 40 -5.31 -6.43 -3.73
N TYR A 41 -4.99 -7.66 -3.34
CA TYR A 41 -5.26 -8.17 -2.00
C TYR A 41 -4.51 -7.37 -0.93
N LEU A 42 -3.22 -7.11 -1.14
CA LEU A 42 -2.41 -6.32 -0.21
C LEU A 42 -2.95 -4.90 -0.03
N LEU A 43 -3.35 -4.23 -1.12
CA LEU A 43 -3.95 -2.91 -1.07
C LEU A 43 -5.33 -2.92 -0.38
N ARG A 44 -6.13 -3.96 -0.60
CA ARG A 44 -7.42 -4.14 0.09
C ARG A 44 -7.21 -4.33 1.59
N ASN A 45 -6.26 -5.17 1.99
CA ASN A 45 -5.90 -5.40 3.39
C ASN A 45 -5.39 -4.13 4.06
N TYR A 46 -4.54 -3.35 3.38
CA TYR A 46 -4.13 -2.03 3.85
C TYR A 46 -5.34 -1.14 4.14
N SER A 47 -6.26 -1.03 3.17
CA SER A 47 -7.46 -0.20 3.35
C SER A 47 -8.36 -0.69 4.48
N GLN A 48 -8.56 -2.00 4.60
CA GLN A 48 -9.36 -2.60 5.67
C GLN A 48 -8.77 -2.32 7.06
N LYS A 49 -7.45 -2.47 7.22
CA LYS A 49 -6.77 -2.17 8.49
C LYS A 49 -6.90 -0.70 8.87
N MET A 50 -6.68 0.23 7.92
CA MET A 50 -6.91 1.66 8.15
C MET A 50 -8.36 1.96 8.54
N MET A 51 -9.34 1.37 7.84
CA MET A 51 -10.77 1.53 8.16
C MET A 51 -11.15 0.92 9.51
N SER A 52 -10.42 -0.08 10.01
CA SER A 52 -10.66 -0.62 11.35
C SER A 52 -10.34 0.42 12.44
N LEU A 53 -9.36 1.30 12.22
CA LEU A 53 -9.02 2.39 13.14
C LEU A 53 -10.15 3.42 13.25
N THR A 54 -10.99 3.58 12.24
CA THR A 54 -12.12 4.52 12.30
C THR A 54 -13.25 4.04 13.21
N LYS A 55 -13.24 2.77 13.59
CA LYS A 55 -14.20 2.17 14.53
C LYS A 55 -13.76 2.29 15.99
N ARG A 56 -12.49 2.60 16.22
CA ARG A 56 -11.86 2.73 17.54
C ARG A 56 -12.16 4.11 18.14
N THR A 57 -13.09 4.17 19.09
CA THR A 57 -13.58 5.44 19.68
C THR A 57 -12.58 6.10 20.61
N GLU A 58 -11.50 5.41 20.98
CA GLU A 58 -10.36 6.01 21.67
C GLU A 58 -9.59 7.03 20.81
N PHE A 59 -9.78 7.04 19.50
CA PHE A 59 -9.14 8.01 18.61
C PHE A 59 -10.06 9.22 18.34
N PRO A 60 -9.47 10.45 18.25
CA PRO A 60 -10.20 11.66 17.90
C PRO A 60 -11.07 11.52 16.66
N ILE A 61 -12.29 12.06 16.68
CA ILE A 61 -13.25 11.95 15.58
C ILE A 61 -12.72 12.58 14.29
N GLU A 62 -11.90 13.63 14.40
CA GLU A 62 -11.24 14.33 13.31
C GLU A 62 -10.30 13.38 12.55
N ILE A 63 -9.46 12.63 13.27
CA ILE A 63 -8.53 11.66 12.69
C ILE A 63 -9.32 10.55 11.98
N ARG A 64 -10.37 10.04 12.63
CA ARG A 64 -11.22 8.99 12.05
C ARG A 64 -11.88 9.46 10.75
N LYS A 65 -12.43 10.68 10.72
CA LYS A 65 -12.97 11.31 9.50
C LYS A 65 -11.90 11.48 8.41
N LYS A 66 -10.70 11.95 8.76
CA LYS A 66 -9.59 12.10 7.81
C LYS A 66 -9.19 10.77 7.17
N ILE A 67 -9.17 9.67 7.93
CA ILE A 67 -8.90 8.32 7.38
C ILE A 67 -9.94 7.95 6.32
N VAL A 68 -11.24 8.07 6.65
CA VAL A 68 -12.34 7.73 5.72
C VAL A 68 -12.22 8.54 4.43
N ASN A 69 -12.02 9.85 4.55
CA ASN A 69 -11.98 10.76 3.41
C ASN A 69 -10.76 10.55 2.50
N ASN A 70 -9.65 10.01 3.04
CA ASN A 70 -8.39 9.86 2.31
C ASN A 70 -8.01 8.41 1.98
N ILE A 71 -8.83 7.41 2.33
CA ILE A 71 -8.45 6.00 2.17
C ILE A 71 -8.13 5.61 0.73
N ILE A 72 -8.92 6.11 -0.22
CA ILE A 72 -8.71 5.88 -1.66
C ILE A 72 -7.45 6.60 -2.13
N ARG A 73 -7.22 7.83 -1.65
CA ARG A 73 -6.03 8.63 -2.00
C ARG A 73 -4.75 7.96 -1.49
N MET A 74 -4.72 7.50 -0.24
CA MET A 74 -3.58 6.74 0.29
C MET A 74 -3.28 5.47 -0.53
N ARG A 75 -4.32 4.74 -0.98
CA ARG A 75 -4.14 3.59 -1.87
C ARG A 75 -3.56 4.00 -3.23
N THR A 76 -4.00 5.13 -3.78
CA THR A 76 -3.45 5.71 -5.01
C THR A 76 -1.98 6.09 -4.83
N ASP A 77 -1.62 6.74 -3.72
CA ASP A 77 -0.24 7.13 -3.40
C ASP A 77 0.68 5.92 -3.39
N ILE A 78 0.27 4.84 -2.72
CA ILE A 78 1.02 3.57 -2.70
C ILE A 78 1.16 3.00 -4.11
N THR A 79 0.11 3.07 -4.94
CA THR A 79 0.16 2.56 -6.32
C THR A 79 1.11 3.39 -7.18
N CYS A 80 1.13 4.71 -7.01
CA CYS A 80 2.07 5.62 -7.67
C CYS A 80 3.52 5.34 -7.20
N ALA A 81 3.73 5.17 -5.89
CA ALA A 81 5.02 4.77 -5.34
C ALA A 81 5.52 3.45 -5.93
N ILE A 82 4.66 2.43 -6.04
CA ILE A 82 5.03 1.16 -6.69
C ILE A 82 5.49 1.40 -8.14
N LYS A 83 4.79 2.23 -8.91
CA LYS A 83 5.17 2.54 -10.30
C LYS A 83 6.54 3.24 -10.34
N PHE A 84 6.73 4.25 -9.49
CA PHE A 84 7.98 5.00 -9.39
C PHE A 84 9.16 4.09 -9.02
N ARG A 85 9.07 3.37 -7.90
CA ARG A 85 10.13 2.48 -7.39
C ARG A 85 10.50 1.38 -8.38
N LYS A 86 9.55 0.89 -9.18
CA LYS A 86 9.84 -0.08 -10.24
C LYS A 86 10.70 0.52 -11.35
N ALA A 87 10.41 1.75 -11.75
CA ALA A 87 11.10 2.46 -12.82
C ALA A 87 12.45 3.07 -12.40
N GLU A 88 12.71 3.24 -11.10
CA GLU A 88 14.01 3.72 -10.62
C GLU A 88 15.17 2.81 -11.09
N ASP A 89 16.31 3.40 -11.44
CA ASP A 89 17.54 2.65 -11.69
C ASP A 89 18.31 2.45 -10.39
N LYS A 90 17.84 1.51 -9.56
CA LYS A 90 18.40 1.18 -8.25
C LYS A 90 18.35 -0.31 -8.00
N HIS A 91 19.22 -0.80 -7.10
CA HIS A 91 19.17 -2.18 -6.66
C HIS A 91 17.83 -2.51 -5.98
N LEU A 92 17.37 -3.77 -6.15
CA LEU A 92 16.09 -4.24 -5.65
C LEU A 92 15.89 -3.98 -4.14
N HIS A 93 16.93 -4.16 -3.33
CA HIS A 93 16.84 -3.92 -1.89
C HIS A 93 16.50 -2.45 -1.56
N GLN A 94 17.07 -1.49 -2.30
CA GLN A 94 16.79 -0.06 -2.12
C GLN A 94 15.37 0.28 -2.56
N LYS A 95 14.92 -0.30 -3.68
CA LYS A 95 13.53 -0.15 -4.17
C LYS A 95 12.52 -0.64 -3.13
N ILE A 96 12.80 -1.79 -2.50
CA ILE A 96 11.96 -2.36 -1.44
C ILE A 96 11.97 -1.47 -0.20
N ALA A 97 13.15 -1.04 0.27
CA ALA A 97 13.27 -0.15 1.43
C ALA A 97 12.53 1.18 1.21
N GLY A 98 12.69 1.77 0.01
CA GLY A 98 11.98 2.97 -0.39
C GLY A 98 10.46 2.78 -0.43
N LEU A 99 9.98 1.69 -1.03
CA LEU A 99 8.55 1.39 -1.06
C LEU A 99 7.95 1.20 0.34
N ARG A 100 8.69 0.54 1.25
CA ARG A 100 8.28 0.39 2.65
C ARG A 100 8.12 1.75 3.33
N PHE A 101 9.07 2.64 3.09
CA PHE A 101 9.01 4.02 3.60
C PHE A 101 7.80 4.77 3.04
N ASP A 102 7.54 4.68 1.74
CA ASP A 102 6.39 5.37 1.10
C ASP A 102 5.06 4.90 1.68
N ILE A 103 4.89 3.58 1.88
CA ILE A 103 3.69 2.99 2.48
C ILE A 103 3.49 3.51 3.90
N ALA A 104 4.55 3.59 4.70
CA ALA A 104 4.51 4.10 6.06
C ALA A 104 4.26 5.61 6.13
N ASN A 105 4.70 6.36 5.11
CA ASN A 105 4.55 7.81 5.03
C ASN A 105 3.17 8.27 4.50
N ALA A 106 2.41 7.40 3.81
CA ALA A 106 1.10 7.77 3.26
C ALA A 106 0.12 8.37 4.31
N PRO A 107 0.01 7.85 5.56
CA PRO A 107 -0.75 8.49 6.63
C PRO A 107 -0.22 9.88 7.01
N ASN A 108 1.09 10.06 7.13
CA ASN A 108 1.69 11.37 7.43
C ASN A 108 1.32 12.40 6.37
N HIS A 109 1.43 12.00 5.10
CA HIS A 109 1.09 12.84 3.96
C HIS A 109 -0.40 13.20 3.88
N ARG A 110 -1.32 12.27 4.17
CA ARG A 110 -2.75 12.45 3.90
C ARG A 110 -3.63 12.75 5.12
N ILE A 111 -3.20 12.36 6.32
CA ILE A 111 -3.99 12.49 7.55
C ILE A 111 -3.40 13.59 8.43
N PHE A 112 -2.08 13.63 8.57
CA PHE A 112 -1.40 14.58 9.45
C PHE A 112 -0.93 15.84 8.72
N ASP A 113 -1.09 15.91 7.41
CA ASP A 113 -0.61 17.01 6.58
C ASP A 113 0.89 17.32 6.86
N TYR A 114 1.65 16.26 7.15
CA TYR A 114 3.07 16.31 7.51
C TYR A 114 3.92 15.86 6.33
N HIS A 115 4.64 16.82 5.73
CA HIS A 115 5.30 16.64 4.43
C HIS A 115 6.83 16.61 4.49
N GLU A 116 7.44 16.74 5.67
CA GLU A 116 8.91 16.77 5.81
C GLU A 116 9.57 15.47 5.33
N ASN A 117 8.89 14.35 5.53
CA ASN A 117 9.33 13.02 5.11
C ASN A 117 8.93 12.67 3.66
N CYS A 118 8.23 13.56 2.95
CA CYS A 118 7.79 13.25 1.59
C CYS A 118 8.91 13.43 0.57
N SER A 119 9.17 12.38 -0.21
CA SER A 119 9.95 12.52 -1.44
C SER A 119 9.22 13.43 -2.44
N THR A 120 9.97 14.11 -3.30
CA THR A 120 9.44 15.09 -4.26
C THR A 120 8.36 14.52 -5.19
N TYR A 121 8.54 13.30 -5.70
CA TYR A 121 7.55 12.63 -6.55
C TYR A 121 6.28 12.21 -5.79
N PHE A 122 6.36 12.07 -4.46
CA PHE A 122 5.29 11.57 -3.62
C PHE A 122 4.35 12.70 -3.18
N CYS A 123 4.83 13.95 -3.17
CA CYS A 123 4.11 15.09 -2.66
C CYS A 123 3.87 16.16 -3.73
N ASP A 124 2.61 16.32 -4.13
CA ASP A 124 2.15 17.42 -4.97
C ASP A 124 1.98 18.70 -4.13
N LYS A 125 3.11 19.35 -3.77
CA LYS A 125 3.14 20.61 -2.99
C LYS A 125 2.29 21.75 -3.63
N LYS A 126 1.96 21.66 -4.92
CA LYS A 126 1.10 22.64 -5.63
C LYS A 126 -0.34 22.71 -5.10
N SER A 127 -0.87 21.63 -4.51
CA SER A 127 -2.26 21.59 -4.02
C SER A 127 -2.45 22.20 -2.62
N ILE A 128 -1.38 22.28 -1.81
CA ILE A 128 -1.42 22.78 -0.42
C ILE A 128 -1.27 24.30 -0.40
N GLN A 129 -0.35 24.86 -1.19
CA GLN A 129 -0.15 26.31 -1.28
C GLN A 129 -1.40 27.07 -1.74
N LEU A 130 -2.15 26.50 -2.68
CA LEU A 130 -3.39 27.11 -3.18
C LEU A 130 -4.49 27.14 -2.10
N ASN A 131 -4.62 26.07 -1.32
CA ASN A 131 -5.62 25.98 -0.25
C ASN A 131 -5.27 26.87 0.96
N ASP A 132 -3.99 27.02 1.29
CA ASP A 132 -3.55 27.94 2.35
C ASP A 132 -3.69 29.41 1.93
N GLN A 133 -3.51 29.74 0.65
CA GLN A 133 -3.80 31.08 0.11
C GLN A 133 -5.29 31.39 0.15
N ILE A 134 -6.15 30.45 -0.26
CA ILE A 134 -7.61 30.63 -0.23
C ILE A 134 -8.12 30.82 1.21
N LYS A 135 -7.59 30.06 2.18
CA LYS A 135 -7.95 30.23 3.60
C LYS A 135 -7.53 31.59 4.16
N LYS A 136 -6.37 32.12 3.75
CA LYS A 136 -5.93 33.46 4.17
C LYS A 136 -6.79 34.59 3.60
N LEU A 137 -7.28 34.43 2.37
CA LEU A 137 -8.15 35.41 1.70
C LEU A 137 -9.60 35.37 2.21
N ALA A 138 -10.05 34.26 2.80
CA ALA A 138 -11.40 34.13 3.34
C ALA A 138 -11.56 34.66 4.78
N ILE A 139 -10.46 35.11 5.40
CA ILE A 139 -10.41 35.62 6.79
C ILE A 139 -10.08 37.14 6.82
N SER A 140 -9.77 37.73 5.65
CA SER A 140 -9.60 39.18 5.43
C SER A 140 -10.84 39.78 4.78
#